data_AF-A0A7S0Z738-F1
#
_entry.id   AF-A0A7S0Z738-F1
#
_cell.length_a   1.000
_cell.length_b   1.000
_cell.length_c   1.000
_cell.angle_alpha   90.00
_cell.angle_beta   90.00
_cell.angle_gamma   90.00
#
_symmetry.space_group_name_H-M   'P 1'
#
loop_
_entity.id
_entity.type
_entity.pdbx_description
1 polymer ?
#
loop_
_entity_poly.entity_id
_entity_poly.type
_entity_poly.pdbx_seq_one_letter_code
_entity_poly.pdbx_strand_id
1 'polypeptide(L)'
;DIRVGNIVRVVRDQFFPCDLIMLDSSSEENSCYVETKNLDGETNLKTKRAVDLVKDIGPLNAENMTKLSQGSSCVECEHPNNSLYTYSGNLSIGAPLFPQPKKISLNPSNMLLRGSNLRNTEWVVGIAVYTGHDTKVMMNSTDTPSKRSHVEKQMDGVVITMLLSLAILGTASAVF
;
A
#
# COMPACT_ATOMS: atom_id res chain seq x y z
N ASP A 1 0.60 6.70 13.44
CA ASP A 1 0.85 5.36 12.88
C ASP A 1 -0.47 4.82 12.34
N ILE A 2 -0.49 4.20 11.16
CA ILE A 2 -1.72 3.68 10.52
C ILE A 2 -1.74 2.17 10.66
N ARG A 3 -2.85 1.63 11.19
CA ARG A 3 -3.06 0.19 11.37
C ARG A 3 -4.23 -0.31 10.52
N VAL A 4 -4.22 -1.62 10.24
CA VAL A 4 -5.34 -2.30 9.58
C VAL A 4 -6.66 -1.99 10.32
N GLY A 5 -7.70 -1.69 9.55
CA GLY A 5 -9.02 -1.28 10.06
C GLY A 5 -9.16 0.20 10.38
N ASN A 6 -8.10 1.01 10.33
CA ASN A 6 -8.23 2.46 10.49
C ASN A 6 -8.95 3.10 9.31
N ILE A 7 -9.83 4.06 9.61
CA ILE A 7 -10.46 4.93 8.62
C ILE A 7 -9.49 6.08 8.34
N VAL A 8 -9.18 6.27 7.07
CA VAL A 8 -8.22 7.25 6.58
C VAL A 8 -8.94 8.17 5.60
N ARG A 9 -8.81 9.48 5.81
CA ARG A 9 -9.20 10.49 4.83
C ARG A 9 -7.95 10.95 4.09
N VAL A 10 -7.99 10.89 2.76
CA VAL A 10 -6.93 11.40 1.89
C VAL A 10 -7.48 12.58 1.11
N VAL A 11 -6.72 13.68 1.08
CA VAL A 11 -7.11 14.90 0.37
C VAL A 11 -6.43 15.00 -0.99
N ARG A 12 -6.96 15.86 -1.87
CA ARG A 12 -6.46 16.08 -3.23
C ARG A 12 -4.94 16.22 -3.29
N ASP A 13 -4.34 15.62 -4.31
CA ASP A 13 -2.91 15.67 -4.63
C ASP A 13 -1.98 15.00 -3.59
N GLN A 14 -2.54 14.22 -2.67
CA GLN A 14 -1.77 13.39 -1.73
C GLN A 14 -1.68 11.93 -2.16
N PHE A 15 -0.56 11.32 -1.76
CA PHE A 15 -0.33 9.89 -1.92
C PHE A 15 -1.11 9.08 -0.88
N PHE A 16 -1.62 7.93 -1.32
CA PHE A 16 -2.21 6.96 -0.40
C PHE A 16 -1.12 6.35 0.50
N PRO A 17 -1.28 6.37 1.83
CA PRO A 17 -0.24 5.93 2.76
C PRO A 17 -0.12 4.40 2.86
N CYS A 18 -1.21 3.70 2.55
CA CYS A 18 -1.32 2.24 2.59
C CYS A 18 -2.42 1.81 1.60
N ASP A 19 -2.72 0.52 1.53
CA ASP A 19 -3.77 0.03 0.65
C ASP A 19 -5.14 0.21 1.31
N LEU A 20 -6.00 1.00 0.67
CA LEU A 20 -7.32 1.36 1.20
C LEU A 20 -8.45 0.77 0.35
N ILE A 21 -9.57 0.47 0.98
CA ILE A 21 -10.85 0.29 0.30
C ILE A 21 -11.66 1.57 0.41
N MET A 22 -12.05 2.13 -0.74
CA MET A 22 -12.76 3.40 -0.80
C MET A 22 -14.20 3.24 -0.30
N LEU A 23 -14.54 4.00 0.74
CA LEU A 23 -15.87 4.02 1.34
C LEU A 23 -16.73 5.17 0.81
N ASP A 24 -16.12 6.33 0.61
CA ASP A 24 -16.80 7.54 0.14
C ASP A 24 -15.83 8.48 -0.57
N SER A 25 -16.37 9.36 -1.41
CA SER A 25 -15.63 10.32 -2.23
C SER A 25 -16.38 11.65 -2.27
N SER A 26 -15.65 12.75 -2.43
CA SER A 26 -16.23 14.07 -2.63
C SER A 26 -16.97 14.23 -3.97
N SER A 27 -16.80 13.29 -4.91
CA SER A 27 -17.41 13.32 -6.23
C SER A 27 -18.88 12.87 -6.20
N GLU A 28 -19.75 13.50 -6.99
CA GLU A 28 -21.18 13.14 -7.09
C GLU A 28 -21.40 11.68 -7.55
N GLU A 29 -20.50 11.15 -8.39
CA GLU A 29 -20.56 9.77 -8.85
C GLU A 29 -19.95 8.75 -7.86
N ASN A 30 -19.53 9.24 -6.70
CA ASN A 30 -18.80 8.47 -5.69
C ASN A 30 -17.57 7.72 -6.26
N SER A 31 -16.90 8.40 -7.19
CA SER A 31 -15.71 7.95 -7.90
C SER A 31 -14.52 8.86 -7.58
N CYS A 32 -13.30 8.41 -7.87
CA CYS A 32 -12.12 9.26 -7.81
C CYS A 32 -11.14 8.91 -8.94
N TYR A 33 -10.24 9.84 -9.23
CA TYR A 33 -9.17 9.61 -10.19
C TYR A 33 -7.85 9.37 -9.45
N VAL A 34 -7.12 8.35 -9.90
CA VAL A 34 -5.87 7.93 -9.28
C VAL A 34 -4.77 7.91 -10.33
N GLU A 35 -3.65 8.58 -10.03
CA GLU A 35 -2.44 8.54 -10.84
C GLU A 35 -1.51 7.44 -10.30
N THR A 36 -1.10 6.49 -11.16
CA THR A 36 -0.27 5.33 -10.79
C THR A 36 1.15 5.39 -11.34
N LYS A 37 1.62 6.57 -11.77
CA LYS A 37 2.96 6.78 -12.34
C LYS A 37 4.11 6.17 -11.51
N ASN A 38 3.98 6.16 -10.19
CA ASN A 38 5.00 5.59 -9.28
C ASN A 38 4.99 4.06 -9.18
N LEU A 39 3.94 3.40 -9.66
CA LEU A 39 3.73 1.95 -9.55
C LEU A 39 4.03 1.25 -10.87
N ASP A 40 3.45 1.75 -11.96
CA ASP A 40 3.50 1.13 -13.29
C ASP A 40 4.03 2.06 -14.39
N GLY A 41 4.34 3.32 -14.06
CA GLY A 41 4.81 4.30 -15.04
C GLY A 41 3.71 4.87 -15.94
N GLU A 42 2.45 4.49 -15.75
CA GLU A 42 1.34 5.02 -16.53
C GLU A 42 1.03 6.47 -16.14
N THR A 43 0.83 7.34 -17.14
CA THR A 43 0.48 8.75 -16.96
C THR A 43 -1.03 9.00 -16.99
N ASN A 44 -1.81 8.01 -17.43
CA ASN A 44 -3.25 8.12 -17.48
C ASN A 44 -3.85 7.99 -16.09
N LEU A 45 -4.90 8.78 -15.83
CA LEU A 45 -5.67 8.68 -14.61
C LEU A 45 -6.57 7.44 -14.66
N LYS A 46 -6.50 6.61 -13.62
CA LYS A 46 -7.38 5.45 -13.44
C LYS A 46 -8.58 5.85 -12.59
N THR A 47 -9.78 5.55 -13.05
CA THR A 47 -11.01 5.76 -12.27
C THR A 47 -11.19 4.65 -11.25
N LYS A 48 -11.45 5.02 -10.00
CA LYS A 48 -11.81 4.14 -8.89
C LYS A 48 -13.19 4.50 -8.37
N ARG A 49 -13.90 3.55 -7.76
CA ARG A 49 -15.27 3.73 -7.26
C ARG A 49 -15.41 3.27 -5.83
N ALA A 50 -16.15 4.03 -5.04
CA ALA A 50 -16.42 3.68 -3.67
C ALA A 50 -17.29 2.43 -3.62
N VAL A 51 -17.30 1.76 -2.48
CA VAL A 51 -18.26 0.67 -2.26
C VAL A 51 -19.70 1.21 -2.34
N ASP A 52 -20.63 0.34 -2.73
CA ASP A 52 -22.06 0.64 -2.84
C ASP A 52 -22.75 0.74 -1.46
N LEU A 53 -22.11 1.47 -0.54
CA LEU A 53 -22.55 1.77 0.81
C LEU A 53 -23.37 3.07 0.84
N VAL A 54 -22.80 4.12 0.25
CA VAL A 54 -23.37 5.48 0.21
C VAL A 54 -24.69 5.55 -0.54
N LYS A 55 -24.97 4.58 -1.43
CA LYS A 55 -26.25 4.48 -2.14
C LYS A 55 -27.44 4.30 -1.19
N ASP A 56 -27.28 3.60 -0.07
CA ASP A 56 -28.39 3.36 0.87
C ASP A 56 -28.43 4.36 2.03
N ILE A 57 -27.26 4.81 2.52
CA ILE A 57 -27.16 5.63 3.73
C ILE A 57 -26.83 7.11 3.46
N GLY A 58 -26.63 7.47 2.19
CA GLY A 58 -26.12 8.78 1.78
C GLY A 58 -24.63 8.98 2.08
N PRO A 59 -24.09 10.19 1.84
CA PRO A 59 -22.70 10.52 2.11
C PRO A 59 -22.30 10.20 3.56
N LEU A 60 -21.05 9.79 3.77
CA LEU A 60 -20.56 9.49 5.11
C LEU A 60 -20.42 10.78 5.93
N ASN A 61 -21.41 11.03 6.78
CA ASN A 61 -21.36 12.07 7.80
C ASN A 61 -20.71 11.54 9.10
N ALA A 62 -20.47 12.44 10.06
CA ALA A 62 -19.85 12.09 11.34
C ALA A 62 -20.65 11.03 12.12
N GLU A 63 -21.98 11.03 12.01
CA GLU A 63 -22.85 10.04 12.66
C GLU A 63 -22.68 8.65 12.04
N ASN A 64 -22.71 8.55 10.72
CA ASN A 64 -22.52 7.31 9.97
C ASN A 64 -21.12 6.74 10.18
N MET A 65 -20.09 7.59 10.24
CA MET A 65 -18.73 7.16 10.59
C MET A 65 -18.66 6.61 12.01
N THR A 66 -19.34 7.26 12.96
CA THR A 66 -19.41 6.78 14.35
C THR A 66 -20.11 5.43 14.41
N LYS A 67 -21.25 5.29 13.72
CA LYS A 67 -21.98 4.02 13.58
C LYS A 67 -21.14 2.92 12.93
N LEU A 68 -20.34 3.24 11.92
CA LEU A 68 -19.43 2.30 11.28
C LEU A 68 -18.33 1.84 12.25
N SER A 69 -17.77 2.77 13.03
CA SER A 69 -16.70 2.48 14.00
C SER A 69 -17.18 1.69 15.23
N GLN A 70 -18.42 1.90 15.67
CA GLN A 70 -19.03 1.21 16.81
C GLN A 70 -19.77 -0.06 16.41
N GLY A 71 -20.06 -0.21 15.12
CA GLY A 71 -20.83 -1.31 14.58
C GLY A 71 -20.02 -2.56 14.31
N SER A 72 -20.75 -3.62 13.94
CA SER A 72 -20.13 -4.86 13.46
C SER A 72 -19.82 -4.72 11.96
N SER A 73 -18.60 -4.29 11.64
CA SER A 73 -18.08 -4.26 10.26
C SER A 73 -16.88 -5.18 10.11
N CYS A 74 -16.87 -6.01 9.08
CA CYS A 74 -15.78 -6.94 8.78
C CYS A 74 -15.41 -6.84 7.30
N VAL A 75 -14.11 -6.73 7.01
CA VAL A 75 -13.57 -6.85 5.65
C VAL A 75 -12.86 -8.18 5.56
N GLU A 76 -13.39 -9.08 4.73
CA GLU A 76 -12.73 -10.31 4.32
C GLU A 76 -12.01 -10.05 3.00
N CYS A 77 -10.71 -10.29 2.92
CA CYS A 77 -9.93 -10.08 1.70
C CYS A 77 -9.01 -11.27 1.42
N GLU A 78 -8.51 -11.35 0.20
CA GLU A 78 -7.43 -12.27 -0.16
C GLU A 78 -6.17 -12.04 0.70
N HIS A 79 -5.23 -12.99 0.67
CA HIS A 79 -3.93 -12.77 1.33
C HIS A 79 -3.11 -11.71 0.59
N PRO A 80 -2.24 -10.96 1.31
CA PRO A 80 -1.28 -10.04 0.69
C PRO A 80 -0.51 -10.71 -0.45
N ASN A 81 -0.48 -10.06 -1.61
CA ASN A 81 0.16 -10.59 -2.82
C ASN A 81 0.72 -9.43 -3.67
N ASN A 82 1.53 -9.76 -4.67
CA ASN A 82 2.22 -8.77 -5.52
C ASN A 82 1.44 -8.37 -6.78
N SER A 83 0.19 -8.84 -6.92
CA SER A 83 -0.66 -8.55 -8.08
C SER A 83 -1.38 -7.21 -7.90
N LEU A 84 -0.83 -6.14 -8.50
CA LEU A 84 -1.35 -4.77 -8.40
C LEU A 84 -2.76 -4.60 -9.00
N TYR A 85 -3.15 -5.45 -9.95
CA TYR A 85 -4.39 -5.30 -10.71
C TYR A 85 -5.52 -6.23 -10.29
N THR A 86 -5.25 -7.16 -9.37
CA THR A 86 -6.25 -8.09 -8.86
C THR A 86 -6.54 -7.77 -7.40
N TYR A 87 -7.80 -7.95 -7.03
CA TYR A 87 -8.28 -7.83 -5.66
C TYR A 87 -9.64 -8.50 -5.58
N SER A 88 -9.83 -9.33 -4.57
CA SER A 88 -11.10 -9.96 -4.26
C SER A 88 -11.31 -9.91 -2.75
N GLY A 89 -12.51 -9.49 -2.36
CA GLY A 89 -12.89 -9.41 -0.96
C GLY A 89 -14.38 -9.16 -0.79
N ASN A 90 -14.83 -9.14 0.46
CA ASN A 90 -16.19 -8.82 0.84
C ASN A 90 -16.18 -7.92 2.07
N LEU A 91 -16.98 -6.86 2.02
CA LEU A 91 -17.28 -5.99 3.14
C LEU A 91 -18.64 -6.38 3.72
N SER A 92 -18.68 -6.78 4.97
CA SER A 92 -19.90 -7.09 5.71
C SER A 92 -20.15 -6.00 6.76
N ILE A 93 -21.28 -5.31 6.71
CA ILE A 93 -21.64 -4.25 7.67
C ILE A 93 -23.00 -4.56 8.29
N GLY A 94 -23.04 -4.60 9.62
CA GLY A 94 -24.27 -4.78 10.40
C GLY A 94 -24.71 -3.53 11.16
N ALA A 95 -25.41 -3.76 12.27
CA ALA A 95 -25.90 -2.70 13.15
C ALA A 95 -24.73 -1.91 13.78
N PRO A 96 -24.92 -0.61 14.09
CA PRO A 96 -26.16 0.17 13.96
C PRO A 96 -26.38 0.80 12.57
N LEU A 97 -25.48 0.61 11.61
CA LEU A 97 -25.58 1.25 10.30
C LEU A 97 -26.65 0.61 9.42
N PHE A 98 -26.72 -0.73 9.44
CA PHE A 98 -27.80 -1.48 8.79
C PHE A 98 -28.56 -2.34 9.81
N PRO A 99 -29.90 -2.39 9.74
CA PRO A 99 -30.69 -3.28 10.61
C PRO A 99 -30.37 -4.77 10.40
N GLN A 100 -30.00 -5.14 9.17
CA GLN A 100 -29.58 -6.49 8.79
C GLN A 100 -28.17 -6.45 8.20
N PRO A 101 -27.32 -7.46 8.43
CA PRO A 101 -25.98 -7.50 7.86
C PRO A 101 -26.01 -7.41 6.32
N LYS A 102 -25.42 -6.35 5.77
CA LYS A 102 -25.26 -6.16 4.33
C LYS A 102 -23.86 -6.62 3.91
N LYS A 103 -23.79 -7.52 2.93
CA LYS A 103 -22.53 -7.99 2.33
C LYS A 103 -22.34 -7.35 0.95
N ILE A 104 -21.17 -6.76 0.73
CA ILE A 104 -20.80 -6.04 -0.49
C ILE A 104 -19.53 -6.68 -1.04
N SER A 105 -19.58 -7.15 -2.29
CA SER A 105 -18.41 -7.69 -2.98
C SER A 105 -17.44 -6.56 -3.35
N LEU A 106 -16.15 -6.79 -3.11
CA LEU A 106 -15.09 -5.84 -3.39
C LEU A 106 -14.25 -6.34 -4.58
N ASN A 107 -13.88 -5.41 -5.44
CA ASN A 107 -13.10 -5.68 -6.64
C ASN A 107 -11.94 -4.65 -6.77
N PRO A 108 -11.05 -4.78 -7.78
CA PRO A 108 -9.91 -3.87 -7.92
C PRO A 108 -10.28 -2.40 -8.10
N SER A 109 -11.49 -2.09 -8.57
CA SER A 109 -11.96 -0.71 -8.73
C SER A 109 -12.27 -0.03 -7.39
N ASN A 110 -12.46 -0.79 -6.32
CA ASN A 110 -12.69 -0.27 -4.97
C ASN A 110 -11.38 -0.03 -4.18
N MET A 111 -10.26 -0.59 -4.65
CA MET A 111 -8.97 -0.53 -3.97
C MET A 111 -8.12 0.65 -4.45
N LEU A 112 -7.54 1.37 -3.48
CA LEU A 112 -6.61 2.47 -3.65
C LEU A 112 -5.24 2.01 -3.15
N LEU A 113 -4.24 1.99 -4.04
CA LEU A 113 -2.94 1.40 -3.75
C LEU A 113 -1.99 2.42 -3.10
N ARG A 114 -1.18 1.96 -2.15
CA ARG A 114 -0.10 2.75 -1.57
C ARG A 114 0.76 3.40 -2.66
N GLY A 115 1.12 4.67 -2.48
CA GLY A 115 2.03 5.38 -3.38
C GLY A 115 1.41 5.85 -4.71
N SER A 116 0.14 5.51 -4.98
CA SER A 116 -0.65 6.18 -6.01
C SER A 116 -1.20 7.51 -5.49
N ASN A 117 -1.51 8.46 -6.37
CA ASN A 117 -1.88 9.83 -6.01
C ASN A 117 -3.35 10.13 -6.33
N LEU A 118 -4.07 10.74 -5.39
CA LEU A 118 -5.44 11.21 -5.60
C LEU A 118 -5.45 12.47 -6.47
N ARG A 119 -6.13 12.42 -7.61
CA ARG A 119 -6.26 13.54 -8.56
C ARG A 119 -7.73 13.87 -8.81
N ASN A 120 -8.00 15.11 -9.18
CA ASN A 120 -9.32 15.57 -9.64
C ASN A 120 -10.49 15.24 -8.68
N THR A 121 -10.21 15.07 -7.38
CA THR A 121 -11.19 14.74 -6.34
C THR A 121 -10.70 15.37 -5.05
N GLU A 122 -11.56 16.06 -4.30
CA GLU A 122 -11.15 16.86 -3.13
C GLU A 122 -10.68 16.00 -1.98
N TRP A 123 -11.42 14.93 -1.72
CA TRP A 123 -11.11 13.99 -0.67
C TRP A 123 -11.75 12.65 -0.96
N VAL A 124 -11.16 11.61 -0.41
CA VAL A 124 -11.74 10.27 -0.32
C VAL A 124 -11.59 9.76 1.11
N VAL A 125 -12.55 8.94 1.53
CA VAL A 125 -12.50 8.22 2.80
C VAL A 125 -12.37 6.74 2.49
N GLY A 126 -11.43 6.07 3.14
CA GLY A 126 -11.22 4.64 2.96
C GLY A 126 -10.81 3.93 4.24
N ILE A 127 -10.95 2.61 4.25
CA ILE A 127 -10.49 1.75 5.36
C ILE A 127 -9.18 1.07 4.97
N ALA A 128 -8.20 1.09 5.88
CA ALA A 128 -6.91 0.44 5.68
C ALA A 128 -7.04 -1.08 5.72
N VAL A 129 -6.65 -1.76 4.63
CA VAL A 129 -6.72 -3.23 4.52
C VAL A 129 -5.33 -3.85 4.59
N TYR A 130 -4.36 -3.30 3.84
CA TYR A 130 -2.96 -3.71 3.96
C TYR A 130 -2.09 -2.54 4.36
N THR A 131 -1.17 -2.76 5.30
CA THR A 131 -0.26 -1.74 5.84
C THR A 131 1.18 -2.24 5.82
N GLY A 132 2.16 -1.33 5.75
CA GLY A 132 3.57 -1.70 5.80
C GLY A 132 3.99 -2.63 4.64
N HIS A 133 4.66 -3.73 4.99
CA HIS A 133 5.16 -4.72 4.02
C HIS A 133 4.05 -5.53 3.34
N ASP A 134 2.85 -5.57 3.91
CA ASP A 134 1.71 -6.31 3.33
C ASP A 134 1.06 -5.56 2.15
N THR A 135 1.38 -4.27 1.97
CA THR A 135 0.84 -3.52 0.83
C THR A 135 1.31 -4.12 -0.49
N LYS A 136 0.41 -4.18 -1.48
CA LYS A 136 0.70 -4.83 -2.78
C LYS A 136 1.94 -4.24 -3.46
N VAL A 137 2.18 -2.94 -3.30
CA VAL A 137 3.38 -2.27 -3.84
C VAL A 137 4.66 -2.73 -3.14
N MET A 138 4.64 -2.95 -1.83
CA MET A 138 5.81 -3.50 -1.13
C MET A 138 6.03 -4.97 -1.48
N MET A 139 4.96 -5.75 -1.63
CA MET A 139 5.04 -7.14 -2.10
C MET A 139 5.53 -7.23 -3.56
N ASN A 140 5.26 -6.20 -4.36
CA ASN A 140 5.75 -6.08 -5.74
C ASN A 140 7.17 -5.50 -5.81
N SER A 141 7.70 -4.96 -4.70
CA SER A 141 9.07 -4.49 -4.63
C SER A 141 10.03 -5.66 -4.41
N THR A 142 11.15 -5.66 -5.13
CA THR A 142 12.24 -6.60 -4.88
C THR A 142 13.08 -6.11 -3.70
N ASP A 143 13.49 -7.02 -2.83
CA ASP A 143 14.46 -6.71 -1.78
C ASP A 143 15.66 -5.97 -2.36
N THR A 144 16.03 -4.86 -1.74
CA THR A 144 17.13 -4.03 -2.22
C THR A 144 18.42 -4.82 -2.04
N PRO A 145 19.09 -5.27 -3.12
CA PRO A 145 20.34 -5.98 -2.96
C PRO A 145 21.40 -5.01 -2.43
N SER A 146 22.36 -5.52 -1.66
CA SER A 146 23.56 -4.76 -1.32
C SER A 146 24.31 -4.43 -2.62
N LYS A 147 24.26 -3.14 -3.02
CA LYS A 147 24.98 -2.65 -4.19
C LYS A 147 26.44 -2.46 -3.80
N ARG A 148 27.29 -3.44 -4.15
CA ARG A 148 28.74 -3.25 -4.18
C ARG A 148 29.21 -2.95 -5.59
N SER A 149 30.01 -1.91 -5.74
CA SER A 149 30.58 -1.55 -7.03
C SER A 149 31.56 -2.62 -7.52
N HIS A 150 31.78 -2.68 -8.84
CA HIS A 150 32.78 -3.60 -9.40
C HIS A 150 34.19 -3.31 -8.84
N VAL A 151 34.51 -2.03 -8.63
CA VAL A 151 35.79 -1.57 -8.06
C VAL A 151 35.93 -2.03 -6.60
N GLU A 152 34.86 -1.93 -5.79
CA GLU A 152 34.87 -2.43 -4.41
C GLU A 152 35.15 -3.94 -4.36
N LYS A 153 34.52 -4.73 -5.24
CA LYS A 153 34.79 -6.18 -5.33
C LYS A 153 36.23 -6.50 -5.76
N GLN A 154 36.82 -5.67 -6.62
CA GLN A 154 38.23 -5.81 -7.01
C GLN A 154 39.18 -5.41 -5.86
N MET A 155 38.81 -4.43 -5.06
CA MET A 155 39.61 -3.98 -3.91
C MET A 155 39.79 -5.09 -2.89
N ASP A 156 38.76 -5.92 -2.64
CA ASP A 156 38.87 -7.09 -1.76
C ASP A 156 40.01 -8.03 -2.19
N GLY A 157 40.15 -8.27 -3.49
CA GLY A 157 41.24 -9.09 -4.05
C GLY A 157 42.63 -8.47 -3.86
N VAL A 158 42.76 -7.17 -4.08
CA VAL A 158 44.02 -6.43 -3.87
C VAL A 158 44.42 -6.41 -2.38
N VAL A 159 43.45 -6.25 -1.49
CA VAL A 159 43.71 -6.28 -0.03
C VAL A 159 44.21 -7.65 0.40
N ILE A 160 43.60 -8.73 -0.09
CA ILE A 160 44.06 -10.11 0.22
C ILE A 160 45.48 -10.34 -0.31
N THR A 161 45.80 -9.92 -1.54
CA THR A 161 47.16 -10.10 -2.09
C THR A 161 48.20 -9.28 -1.32
N MET A 162 47.89 -8.04 -0.92
CA MET A 162 48.75 -7.23 -0.07
C MET A 162 49.00 -7.89 1.29
N LEU A 163 47.96 -8.36 1.98
CA LEU A 163 48.09 -9.04 3.27
C LEU A 163 48.95 -10.31 3.17
N LEU A 164 48.75 -11.12 2.13
CA LEU A 164 49.58 -12.31 1.88
C LEU A 164 51.05 -11.95 1.66
N SER A 165 51.33 -10.91 0.87
CA SER A 165 52.70 -10.46 0.62
C SER A 165 53.41 -9.98 1.89
N LEU A 166 52.70 -9.23 2.75
CA LEU A 166 53.23 -8.76 4.04
C LEU A 166 53.52 -9.92 5.00
N ALA A 167 52.65 -10.92 5.07
CA ALA A 167 52.85 -12.09 5.91
C ALA A 167 54.08 -12.91 5.49
N ILE A 168 54.33 -13.03 4.19
CA ILE A 168 55.52 -13.72 3.65
C ILE A 168 56.80 -12.94 4.01
N LEU A 169 56.82 -11.62 3.81
CA LEU A 169 57.98 -10.79 4.16
C LEU A 169 58.26 -10.81 5.66
N GLY A 170 57.21 -10.74 6.49
CA GLY A 170 57.33 -10.80 7.96
C GLY A 170 57.93 -12.11 8.44
N THR A 171 57.44 -13.24 7.93
CA THR A 171 58.00 -14.56 8.30
C THR A 171 59.42 -14.75 7.80
N ALA A 172 59.76 -14.30 6.59
CA ALA A 172 61.13 -14.30 6.11
C ALA A 172 62.05 -13.48 7.04
N SER A 173 61.67 -12.26 7.40
CA SER A 173 62.45 -11.40 8.31
C SER A 173 62.58 -11.93 9.74
N ALA A 174 61.73 -12.87 10.16
CA ALA A 174 61.81 -13.49 11.48
C ALA A 174 62.69 -14.77 11.48
N VAL A 175 62.90 -15.38 10.32
CA VAL A 175 63.73 -16.60 10.15
C VAL A 175 65.19 -16.25 9.85
N PHE A 176 65.44 -15.10 9.21
CA PHE A 176 66.77 -14.52 8.99
C PHE A 176 67.15 -13.57 10.11
#